data_AF-A0A7W1AU81-F1
#
_entry.id   AF-A0A7W1AU81-F1
#
_cell.length_a   1.000
_cell.length_b   1.000
_cell.length_c   1.000
_cell.angle_alpha   90.00
_cell.angle_beta   90.00
_cell.angle_gamma   90.00
#
_symmetry.space_group_name_H-M   'P 1'
#
loop_
_entity.id
_entity.type
_entity.pdbx_description
1 polymer ?
#
loop_
_entity_poly.entity_id
_entity_poly.type
_entity_poly.pdbx_seq_one_letter_code
_entity_poly.pdbx_strand_id
1 'polypeptide(L)'
;MKSKVSIGTSGFGIARVKYFQLFSCVEVQHTFYQPPKISTLERWRENTPPEFEFVLKAWQLITHDAKSPTYRRLKKKLSESEKQEAGYFKSTPIVKEAWEVTLACAQALKARTILFQCPASFKQTKENIANLEEFFGNLNRLKNHFEQINFCWEPRGDWESKVLKRICDDLNLWHVVDPYTAESVTPDKLYFRLHGRNGWRYEYEESELLELVAILPSLGTSKSLAKSDRGSQAGSLLGVAKTPYVFFNNACMTQDALRFQAITQEVNRET
;
A
#
# COMPACT_ATOMS: atom_id res chain seq x y z
N MET A 1 13.87 15.92 13.94
CA MET A 1 12.82 16.23 12.95
C MET A 1 11.58 15.46 13.39
N LYS A 2 10.43 16.12 13.59
CA LYS A 2 9.17 15.47 13.97
C LYS A 2 8.79 14.46 12.88
N SER A 3 8.36 13.27 13.26
CA SER A 3 7.99 12.19 12.33
C SER A 3 6.77 12.67 11.52
N LYS A 4 6.96 12.82 10.21
CA LYS A 4 5.91 13.22 9.26
C LYS A 4 5.15 11.97 8.85
N VAL A 5 3.82 11.99 8.96
CA VAL A 5 2.90 10.95 8.48
C VAL A 5 2.30 11.39 7.16
N SER A 6 2.25 10.49 6.18
CA SER A 6 1.58 10.71 4.89
C SER A 6 0.12 10.30 4.99
N ILE A 7 -0.77 11.28 5.10
CA ILE A 7 -2.22 11.09 5.25
C ILE A 7 -2.90 11.37 3.92
N GLY A 8 -3.78 10.45 3.49
CA GLY A 8 -4.55 10.61 2.26
C GLY A 8 -5.76 9.68 2.22
N THR A 9 -6.32 9.52 1.03
CA THR A 9 -7.50 8.68 0.79
C THR A 9 -7.28 7.71 -0.37
N SER A 10 -8.09 6.65 -0.40
CA SER A 10 -8.17 5.68 -1.49
C SER A 10 -8.96 6.26 -2.68
N GLY A 11 -8.26 7.02 -3.50
CA GLY A 11 -8.82 7.82 -4.59
C GLY A 11 -9.22 9.22 -4.12
N PHE A 12 -9.48 10.13 -5.05
CA PHE A 12 -9.59 11.56 -4.73
C PHE A 12 -10.82 11.93 -3.90
N GLY A 13 -11.97 11.27 -4.06
CA GLY A 13 -13.22 11.60 -3.33
C GLY A 13 -13.85 12.98 -3.62
N ILE A 14 -13.05 13.94 -4.11
CA ILE A 14 -13.39 15.32 -4.48
C ILE A 14 -12.63 15.72 -5.76
N ALA A 15 -12.85 16.94 -6.24
CA ALA A 15 -12.12 17.47 -7.39
C ALA A 15 -10.59 17.50 -7.12
N ARG A 16 -9.80 17.00 -8.08
CA ARG A 16 -8.33 16.85 -7.96
C ARG A 16 -7.61 18.14 -7.54
N VAL A 17 -7.99 19.28 -8.12
CA VAL A 17 -7.41 20.59 -7.77
C VAL A 17 -7.56 20.89 -6.28
N LYS A 18 -8.75 20.66 -5.72
CA LYS A 18 -9.01 20.83 -4.29
C LYS A 18 -8.28 19.77 -3.46
N TYR A 19 -8.19 18.53 -3.95
CA TYR A 19 -7.48 17.45 -3.27
C TYR A 19 -6.00 17.77 -3.03
N PHE A 20 -5.30 18.25 -4.05
CA PHE A 20 -3.88 18.58 -3.98
C PHE A 20 -3.55 19.74 -3.03
N GLN A 21 -4.56 20.52 -2.62
CA GLN A 21 -4.41 21.57 -1.61
C GLN A 21 -4.58 21.04 -0.18
N LEU A 22 -5.25 19.90 -0.01
CA LEU A 22 -5.62 19.34 1.29
C LEU A 22 -4.68 18.23 1.75
N PHE A 23 -4.22 17.38 0.82
CA PHE A 23 -3.41 16.21 1.12
C PHE A 23 -2.08 16.22 0.38
N SER A 24 -1.10 15.48 0.91
CA SER A 24 0.22 15.30 0.28
C SER A 24 0.34 13.99 -0.49
N CYS A 25 -0.60 13.07 -0.37
CA CYS A 25 -0.59 11.79 -1.08
C CYS A 25 -1.98 11.29 -1.44
N VAL A 26 -2.06 10.38 -2.42
CA VAL A 26 -3.30 9.64 -2.78
C VAL A 26 -2.97 8.21 -3.20
N GLU A 27 -3.85 7.28 -2.85
CA GLU A 27 -3.81 5.93 -3.40
C GLU A 27 -4.68 5.85 -4.67
N VAL A 28 -4.05 5.60 -5.82
CA VAL A 28 -4.70 5.58 -7.14
C VAL A 28 -5.39 4.24 -7.36
N GLN A 29 -6.72 4.25 -7.28
CA GLN A 29 -7.55 3.05 -7.45
C GLN A 29 -7.85 2.67 -8.89
N HIS A 30 -7.72 3.60 -9.85
CA HIS A 30 -8.14 3.37 -11.23
C HIS A 30 -7.30 2.28 -11.91
N THR A 31 -5.99 2.28 -11.63
CA THR A 31 -5.03 1.29 -12.18
C THR A 31 -5.34 -0.14 -11.77
N PHE A 32 -5.97 -0.35 -10.62
CA PHE A 32 -6.41 -1.66 -10.18
C PHE A 32 -7.46 -2.27 -11.12
N TYR A 33 -8.44 -1.49 -11.58
CA TYR A 33 -9.53 -2.03 -12.39
C TYR A 33 -9.16 -2.07 -13.87
N GLN A 34 -8.76 -0.91 -14.39
CA GLN A 34 -8.38 -0.71 -15.77
C GLN A 34 -7.35 0.40 -15.81
N PRO A 35 -6.07 0.09 -16.04
CA PRO A 35 -5.02 1.07 -16.24
C PRO A 35 -5.47 2.17 -17.22
N PRO A 36 -5.41 3.47 -16.81
CA PRO A 36 -5.58 4.58 -17.72
C PRO A 36 -4.50 4.59 -18.81
N LYS A 37 -4.71 5.39 -19.85
CA LYS A 37 -3.63 5.67 -20.81
C LYS A 37 -2.45 6.32 -20.09
N ILE A 38 -1.23 5.97 -20.48
CA ILE A 38 -0.01 6.56 -19.93
C ILE A 38 -0.03 8.10 -20.02
N SER A 39 -0.43 8.65 -21.18
CA SER A 39 -0.57 10.11 -21.34
C SER A 39 -1.59 10.77 -20.42
N THR A 40 -2.62 10.04 -19.96
CA THR A 40 -3.53 10.53 -18.93
C THR A 40 -2.81 10.66 -17.59
N LEU A 41 -1.99 9.66 -17.23
CA LEU A 41 -1.23 9.64 -15.98
C LEU A 41 -0.09 10.68 -15.98
N GLU A 42 0.60 10.85 -17.11
CA GLU A 42 1.60 11.91 -17.29
C GLU A 42 0.98 13.29 -17.08
N ARG A 43 -0.19 13.54 -17.71
CA ARG A 43 -0.93 14.79 -17.48
C ARG A 43 -1.36 14.95 -16.03
N TRP A 44 -1.73 13.88 -15.33
CA TRP A 44 -2.01 13.98 -13.89
C TRP A 44 -0.76 14.44 -13.16
N ARG A 45 0.40 13.83 -13.44
CA ARG A 45 1.66 14.19 -12.80
C ARG A 45 2.08 15.63 -13.07
N GLU A 46 1.94 16.11 -14.30
CA GLU A 46 2.24 17.50 -14.71
C GLU A 46 1.40 18.54 -13.96
N ASN A 47 0.14 18.22 -13.66
CA ASN A 47 -0.81 19.12 -13.01
C ASN A 47 -0.88 18.94 -11.49
N THR A 48 0.13 18.33 -10.88
CA THR A 48 0.18 18.05 -9.44
C THR A 48 1.51 18.54 -8.85
N PRO A 49 1.52 19.13 -7.64
CA PRO A 49 2.74 19.63 -7.00
C PRO A 49 3.88 18.59 -6.99
N PRO A 50 5.14 18.96 -7.27
CA PRO A 50 6.25 18.01 -7.39
C PRO A 50 6.42 17.05 -6.20
N GLU A 51 6.18 17.55 -4.99
CA GLU A 51 6.31 16.80 -3.73
C GLU A 51 5.11 15.90 -3.41
N PHE A 52 4.03 15.98 -4.18
CA PHE A 52 2.83 15.17 -3.94
C PHE A 52 3.09 13.71 -4.34
N GLU A 53 2.75 12.78 -3.46
CA GLU A 53 3.02 11.36 -3.64
C GLU A 53 1.81 10.61 -4.22
N PHE A 54 2.04 9.92 -5.33
CA PHE A 54 1.10 8.91 -5.82
C PHE A 54 1.50 7.54 -5.30
N VAL A 55 0.56 6.84 -4.67
CA VAL A 55 0.66 5.41 -4.41
C VAL A 55 -0.19 4.67 -5.43
N LEU A 56 0.40 3.74 -6.17
CA LEU A 56 -0.32 3.02 -7.22
C LEU A 56 -0.90 1.73 -6.68
N LYS A 57 -2.19 1.45 -6.91
CA LYS A 57 -2.71 0.10 -6.73
C LYS A 57 -2.42 -0.72 -7.98
N ALA A 58 -1.71 -1.84 -7.81
CA ALA A 58 -1.32 -2.74 -8.89
C ALA A 58 -2.55 -3.26 -9.64
N TRP A 59 -2.40 -3.56 -10.93
CA TRP A 59 -3.51 -4.03 -11.75
C TRP A 59 -4.05 -5.38 -11.23
N GLN A 60 -5.38 -5.53 -11.18
CA GLN A 60 -6.05 -6.72 -10.62
C GLN A 60 -5.59 -8.04 -11.24
N LEU A 61 -5.12 -8.04 -12.49
CA LEU A 61 -4.61 -9.22 -13.18
C LEU A 61 -3.40 -9.86 -12.47
N ILE A 62 -2.68 -9.11 -11.63
CA ILE A 62 -1.56 -9.63 -10.84
C ILE A 62 -2.07 -10.38 -9.60
N THR A 63 -3.10 -9.84 -8.93
CA THR A 63 -3.46 -10.21 -7.55
C THR A 63 -4.76 -11.01 -7.44
N HIS A 64 -5.70 -10.84 -8.36
CA HIS A 64 -7.04 -11.42 -8.30
C HIS A 64 -7.25 -12.38 -9.47
N ASP A 65 -7.79 -13.56 -9.20
CA ASP A 65 -8.24 -14.46 -10.26
C ASP A 65 -9.42 -13.85 -11.05
N ALA A 66 -9.66 -14.37 -12.25
CA ALA A 66 -10.70 -13.88 -13.16
C ALA A 66 -12.15 -14.14 -12.68
N LYS A 67 -12.35 -14.89 -11.58
CA LYS A 67 -13.67 -15.08 -10.96
C LYS A 67 -14.04 -13.90 -10.06
N SER A 68 -13.08 -13.04 -9.72
CA SER A 68 -13.35 -11.84 -8.92
C SER A 68 -14.39 -10.95 -9.60
N PRO A 69 -15.41 -10.45 -8.87
CA PRO A 69 -16.42 -9.55 -9.43
C PRO A 69 -15.84 -8.23 -9.94
N THR A 70 -14.60 -7.90 -9.58
CA THR A 70 -13.88 -6.72 -10.05
C THR A 70 -13.55 -6.75 -11.54
N TYR A 71 -13.48 -7.95 -12.15
CA TYR A 71 -13.21 -8.13 -13.58
C TYR A 71 -14.33 -7.56 -14.47
N ARG A 72 -15.54 -7.34 -13.93
CA ARG A 72 -16.61 -6.61 -14.66
C ARG A 72 -16.21 -5.19 -15.08
N ARG A 73 -15.18 -4.62 -14.45
CA ARG A 73 -14.64 -3.28 -14.74
C ARG A 73 -13.40 -3.32 -15.64
N LEU A 74 -12.91 -4.52 -15.98
CA LEU A 74 -11.81 -4.71 -16.92
C LEU A 74 -12.35 -4.51 -18.34
N LYS A 75 -11.69 -3.65 -19.13
CA LYS A 75 -12.09 -3.43 -20.53
C LYS A 75 -11.41 -4.41 -21.48
N LYS A 76 -10.22 -4.93 -21.12
CA LYS A 76 -9.53 -5.98 -21.87
C LYS A 76 -10.37 -7.26 -21.84
N LYS A 77 -10.68 -7.82 -23.02
CA LYS A 77 -11.30 -9.14 -23.13
C LYS A 77 -10.20 -10.20 -23.00
N LEU A 78 -10.37 -11.12 -22.06
CA LEU A 78 -9.46 -12.24 -21.84
C LEU A 78 -10.02 -13.49 -22.50
N SER A 79 -9.14 -14.26 -23.14
CA SER A 79 -9.38 -15.64 -23.53
C SER A 79 -9.58 -16.55 -22.31
N GLU A 80 -10.09 -17.76 -22.53
CA GLU A 80 -10.28 -18.73 -21.43
C GLU A 80 -8.96 -19.15 -20.77
N SER A 81 -7.86 -19.26 -21.52
CA SER A 81 -6.54 -19.53 -20.96
C SER A 81 -6.05 -18.35 -20.11
N GLU A 82 -6.14 -17.11 -20.62
CA GLU A 82 -5.76 -15.93 -19.83
C GLU A 82 -6.57 -15.80 -18.53
N LYS A 83 -7.86 -16.16 -18.53
CA LYS A 83 -8.69 -16.17 -17.31
C LYS A 83 -8.18 -17.16 -16.27
N GLN A 84 -7.70 -18.32 -16.69
CA GLN A 84 -7.14 -19.36 -15.79
C GLN A 84 -5.74 -18.98 -15.29
N GLU A 85 -4.99 -18.23 -16.09
CA GLU A 85 -3.61 -17.85 -15.85
C GLU A 85 -3.45 -16.54 -15.05
N ALA A 86 -4.49 -15.70 -14.98
CA ALA A 86 -4.46 -14.44 -14.25
C ALA A 86 -4.54 -14.62 -12.72
N GLY A 87 -4.01 -13.62 -12.01
CA GLY A 87 -4.09 -13.49 -10.56
C GLY A 87 -3.03 -14.27 -9.79
N TYR A 88 -3.07 -14.10 -8.46
CA TYR A 88 -2.28 -14.87 -7.49
C TYR A 88 -0.78 -14.93 -7.77
N PHE A 89 -0.24 -13.86 -8.37
CA PHE A 89 1.18 -13.70 -8.70
C PHE A 89 1.76 -14.82 -9.56
N LYS A 90 0.91 -15.55 -10.31
CA LYS A 90 1.35 -16.68 -11.14
C LYS A 90 2.41 -16.24 -12.14
N SER A 91 3.37 -17.11 -12.43
CA SER A 91 4.43 -16.87 -13.43
C SER A 91 3.91 -17.09 -14.86
N THR A 92 2.88 -16.34 -15.25
CA THR A 92 2.20 -16.47 -16.56
C THR A 92 2.41 -15.22 -17.42
N PRO A 93 2.27 -15.33 -18.76
CA PRO A 93 2.40 -14.17 -19.65
C PRO A 93 1.46 -13.01 -19.28
N ILE A 94 0.21 -13.30 -18.91
CA ILE A 94 -0.77 -12.27 -18.58
C ILE A 94 -0.43 -11.51 -17.29
N VAL A 95 0.16 -12.18 -16.29
CA VAL A 95 0.61 -11.53 -15.04
C VAL A 95 1.87 -10.69 -15.31
N LYS A 96 2.78 -11.17 -16.16
CA LYS A 96 3.98 -10.43 -16.57
C LYS A 96 3.61 -9.16 -17.34
N GLU A 97 2.71 -9.25 -18.32
CA GLU A 97 2.15 -8.09 -19.03
C GLU A 97 1.50 -7.11 -18.03
N ALA A 98 0.71 -7.63 -17.08
CA ALA A 98 0.05 -6.78 -16.10
C ALA A 98 1.05 -6.03 -15.19
N TRP A 99 2.17 -6.66 -14.86
CA TRP A 99 3.27 -6.02 -14.15
C TRP A 99 3.94 -4.93 -14.99
N GLU A 100 4.27 -5.19 -16.25
CA GLU A 100 4.86 -4.19 -17.15
C GLU A 100 3.97 -2.95 -17.29
N VAL A 101 2.66 -3.15 -17.45
CA VAL A 101 1.68 -2.05 -17.49
C VAL A 101 1.61 -1.31 -16.14
N THR A 102 1.62 -2.04 -15.03
CA THR A 102 1.63 -1.44 -13.68
C THR A 102 2.87 -0.56 -13.49
N LEU A 103 4.04 -1.04 -13.91
CA LEU A 103 5.29 -0.30 -13.84
C LEU A 103 5.26 0.95 -14.72
N ALA A 104 4.80 0.84 -15.96
CA ALA A 104 4.67 1.99 -16.84
C ALA A 104 3.74 3.06 -16.24
N CYS A 105 2.64 2.66 -15.61
CA CYS A 105 1.76 3.58 -14.88
C CYS A 105 2.47 4.25 -13.70
N ALA A 106 3.28 3.48 -12.94
CA ALA A 106 4.03 4.01 -11.82
C ALA A 106 5.07 5.04 -12.29
N GLN A 107 5.79 4.75 -13.37
CA GLN A 107 6.76 5.67 -13.99
C GLN A 107 6.09 6.96 -14.47
N ALA A 108 4.94 6.86 -15.16
CA ALA A 108 4.17 8.02 -15.62
C ALA A 108 3.74 8.95 -14.48
N LEU A 109 3.33 8.38 -13.34
CA LEU A 109 2.98 9.13 -12.13
C LEU A 109 4.20 9.51 -11.28
N LYS A 110 5.41 9.05 -11.62
CA LYS A 110 6.59 9.07 -10.75
C LYS A 110 6.30 8.48 -9.37
N ALA A 111 5.41 7.50 -9.30
CA ALA A 111 5.03 6.80 -8.08
C ALA A 111 6.18 5.90 -7.61
N ARG A 112 6.52 6.01 -6.32
CA ARG A 112 7.56 5.21 -5.66
C ARG A 112 7.01 4.15 -4.72
N THR A 113 5.70 3.95 -4.73
CA THR A 113 5.03 2.99 -3.84
C THR A 113 3.92 2.29 -4.62
N ILE A 114 3.91 0.95 -4.59
CA ILE A 114 2.92 0.12 -5.28
C ILE A 114 2.26 -0.83 -4.27
N LEU A 115 0.94 -0.73 -4.18
CA LEU A 115 0.07 -1.59 -3.38
C LEU A 115 -0.39 -2.80 -4.18
N PHE A 116 -0.16 -3.99 -3.61
CA PHE A 116 -0.67 -5.27 -4.06
C PHE A 116 -1.71 -5.78 -3.05
N GLN A 117 -2.96 -5.41 -3.26
CA GLN A 117 -4.06 -5.97 -2.46
C GLN A 117 -4.48 -7.32 -3.01
N CYS A 118 -4.54 -8.33 -2.16
CA CYS A 118 -5.06 -9.65 -2.48
C CYS A 118 -6.51 -9.82 -1.97
N PRO A 119 -7.33 -10.63 -2.65
CA PRO A 119 -8.66 -10.98 -2.16
C PRO A 119 -8.58 -11.99 -1.01
N ALA A 120 -9.68 -12.15 -0.26
CA ALA A 120 -9.77 -13.13 0.83
C ALA A 120 -9.60 -14.59 0.37
N SER A 121 -9.82 -14.87 -0.92
CA SER A 121 -9.60 -16.18 -1.55
C SER A 121 -8.12 -16.50 -1.78
N PHE A 122 -7.22 -15.52 -1.72
CA PHE A 122 -5.77 -15.76 -1.76
C PHE A 122 -5.28 -16.21 -0.38
N LYS A 123 -5.21 -17.53 -0.17
CA LYS A 123 -4.83 -18.18 1.09
C LYS A 123 -3.35 -18.59 1.10
N GLN A 124 -2.83 -18.88 2.29
CA GLN A 124 -1.47 -19.37 2.54
C GLN A 124 -1.20 -20.82 2.06
N THR A 125 -1.52 -21.13 0.80
CA THR A 125 -1.18 -22.43 0.19
C THR A 125 0.29 -22.45 -0.23
N LYS A 126 0.89 -23.64 -0.34
CA LYS A 126 2.27 -23.80 -0.84
C LYS A 126 2.46 -23.15 -2.22
N GLU A 127 1.49 -23.31 -3.11
CA GLU A 127 1.50 -22.72 -4.45
C GLU A 127 1.47 -21.19 -4.40
N ASN A 128 0.56 -20.59 -3.62
CA ASN A 128 0.44 -19.14 -3.53
C ASN A 128 1.68 -18.48 -2.91
N ILE A 129 2.29 -19.14 -1.92
CA ILE A 129 3.55 -18.68 -1.33
C ILE A 129 4.66 -18.75 -2.38
N ALA A 130 4.80 -19.86 -3.10
CA ALA A 130 5.81 -20.02 -4.15
C ALA A 130 5.65 -18.99 -5.27
N ASN A 131 4.42 -18.73 -5.73
CA ASN A 131 4.13 -17.70 -6.73
C ASN A 131 4.56 -16.30 -6.25
N LEU A 132 4.26 -15.97 -4.99
CA LEU A 132 4.59 -14.67 -4.41
C LEU A 132 6.11 -14.50 -4.25
N GLU A 133 6.79 -15.54 -3.74
CA GLU A 133 8.26 -15.59 -3.62
C GLU A 133 8.95 -15.49 -5.00
N GLU A 134 8.45 -16.20 -6.02
CA GLU A 134 8.97 -16.10 -7.39
C GLU A 134 8.74 -14.70 -7.99
N PHE A 135 7.52 -14.17 -7.89
CA PHE A 135 7.16 -12.89 -8.45
C PHE A 135 8.03 -11.76 -7.89
N PHE A 136 8.04 -11.58 -6.56
CA PHE A 136 8.83 -10.52 -5.94
C PHE A 136 10.34 -10.82 -5.94
N GLY A 137 10.73 -12.10 -5.89
CA GLY A 137 12.12 -12.51 -6.06
C GLY A 137 12.71 -12.10 -7.41
N ASN A 138 11.92 -12.21 -8.48
CA ASN A 138 12.30 -11.74 -9.81
C ASN A 138 12.40 -10.19 -9.86
N LEU A 139 11.46 -9.46 -9.24
CA LEU A 139 11.52 -8.00 -9.17
C LEU A 139 12.77 -7.51 -8.42
N ASN A 140 13.10 -8.15 -7.30
CA ASN A 140 14.28 -7.85 -6.50
C ASN A 140 15.61 -8.15 -7.21
N ARG A 141 15.60 -8.93 -8.29
CA ARG A 141 16.80 -9.16 -9.12
C ARG A 141 17.00 -8.09 -10.20
N LEU A 142 15.94 -7.38 -10.60
CA LEU A 142 15.97 -6.33 -11.63
C LEU A 142 16.48 -4.97 -11.10
N LYS A 143 17.11 -4.92 -9.92
CA LYS A 143 17.42 -3.75 -9.07
C LYS A 143 17.96 -2.49 -9.78
N ASN A 144 18.60 -2.61 -10.94
CA ASN A 144 19.16 -1.46 -11.68
C ASN A 144 18.13 -0.36 -12.05
N HIS A 145 16.82 -0.65 -12.06
CA HIS A 145 15.76 0.35 -12.28
C HIS A 145 14.76 0.52 -11.11
N PHE A 146 14.82 -0.33 -10.09
CA PHE A 146 13.74 -0.51 -9.11
C PHE A 146 14.12 -0.25 -7.65
N GLU A 147 15.38 0.10 -7.35
CA GLU A 147 15.85 0.38 -5.99
C GLU A 147 15.05 1.46 -5.23
N GLN A 148 14.16 2.19 -5.91
CA GLN A 148 13.35 3.26 -5.34
C GLN A 148 11.86 2.92 -5.15
N ILE A 149 11.38 1.73 -5.54
CA ILE A 149 9.96 1.37 -5.39
C ILE A 149 9.74 0.57 -4.10
N ASN A 150 8.86 1.07 -3.25
CA ASN A 150 8.31 0.35 -2.10
C ASN A 150 7.17 -0.56 -2.56
N PHE A 151 7.28 -1.85 -2.28
CA PHE A 151 6.20 -2.81 -2.51
C PHE A 151 5.41 -3.03 -1.23
N CYS A 152 4.10 -2.81 -1.29
CA CYS A 152 3.21 -2.88 -0.16
C CYS A 152 2.18 -3.98 -0.40
N TRP A 153 2.02 -4.92 0.53
CA TRP A 153 1.18 -6.10 0.36
C TRP A 153 0.02 -6.10 1.37
N GLU A 154 -1.21 -6.18 0.87
CA GLU A 154 -2.43 -6.29 1.70
C GLU A 154 -3.07 -7.68 1.51
N PRO A 155 -2.71 -8.67 2.33
CA PRO A 155 -3.38 -9.97 2.34
C PRO A 155 -4.72 -9.87 3.08
N ARG A 156 -5.84 -10.05 2.37
CA ARG A 156 -7.18 -10.15 2.98
C ARG A 156 -7.60 -11.59 3.31
N GLY A 157 -6.75 -12.55 2.95
CA GLY A 157 -6.94 -13.96 3.29
C GLY A 157 -6.68 -14.22 4.76
N ASP A 158 -6.92 -15.46 5.17
CA ASP A 158 -6.51 -15.90 6.49
C ASP A 158 -5.04 -16.33 6.39
N TRP A 159 -4.15 -15.52 6.95
CA TRP A 159 -2.71 -15.70 6.90
C TRP A 159 -2.15 -15.64 8.32
N GLU A 160 -1.38 -16.65 8.70
CA GLU A 160 -0.76 -16.66 10.02
C GLU A 160 0.29 -15.54 10.12
N SER A 161 0.28 -14.80 11.24
CA SER A 161 1.21 -13.67 11.48
C SER A 161 2.68 -14.06 11.29
N LYS A 162 3.08 -15.28 11.70
CA LYS A 162 4.45 -15.79 11.48
C LYS A 162 4.80 -15.94 10.01
N VAL A 163 3.86 -16.40 9.18
CA VAL A 163 4.04 -16.57 7.74
C VAL A 163 4.09 -15.20 7.06
N LEU A 164 3.17 -14.29 7.43
CA LEU A 164 3.17 -12.90 6.94
C LEU A 164 4.50 -12.20 7.22
N LYS A 165 4.99 -12.30 8.47
CA LYS A 165 6.25 -11.69 8.87
C LYS A 165 7.41 -12.23 8.06
N ARG A 166 7.55 -13.56 7.95
CA ARG A 166 8.59 -14.21 7.14
C ARG A 166 8.58 -13.68 5.69
N ILE A 167 7.42 -13.68 5.05
CA ILE A 167 7.28 -13.23 3.65
C ILE A 167 7.65 -11.75 3.50
N CYS A 168 7.18 -10.89 4.42
CA CYS A 168 7.50 -9.46 4.36
C CYS A 168 9.00 -9.20 4.56
N ASP A 169 9.64 -9.91 5.48
CA ASP A 169 11.09 -9.81 5.73
C ASP A 169 11.89 -10.30 4.51
N ASP A 170 11.62 -11.53 4.04
CA ASP A 170 12.36 -12.20 2.96
C ASP A 170 12.26 -11.43 1.63
N LEU A 171 11.10 -10.82 1.36
CA LEU A 171 10.81 -10.13 0.10
C LEU A 171 10.86 -8.60 0.22
N ASN A 172 11.20 -8.07 1.40
CA ASN A 172 11.25 -6.64 1.71
C ASN A 172 9.93 -5.90 1.41
N LEU A 173 8.79 -6.50 1.78
CA LEU A 173 7.46 -5.92 1.59
C LEU A 173 7.06 -5.07 2.79
N TRP A 174 6.17 -4.10 2.56
CA TRP A 174 5.48 -3.36 3.62
C TRP A 174 4.15 -4.07 3.87
N HIS A 175 3.86 -4.42 5.11
CA HIS A 175 2.58 -5.00 5.47
C HIS A 175 1.50 -3.91 5.53
N VAL A 176 0.52 -4.04 4.64
CA VAL A 176 -0.62 -3.14 4.55
C VAL A 176 -1.77 -3.75 5.33
N VAL A 177 -2.25 -3.05 6.35
CA VAL A 177 -3.21 -3.58 7.31
C VAL A 177 -4.19 -2.51 7.79
N ASP A 178 -5.39 -2.91 8.19
CA ASP A 178 -6.25 -2.05 9.00
C ASP A 178 -5.80 -2.22 10.47
N PRO A 179 -5.28 -1.16 11.13
CA PRO A 179 -4.70 -1.27 12.46
C PRO A 179 -5.71 -1.68 13.53
N TYR A 180 -7.02 -1.56 13.27
CA TYR A 180 -8.06 -2.04 14.19
C TYR A 180 -8.37 -3.53 14.05
N THR A 181 -7.79 -4.19 13.05
CA THR A 181 -8.00 -5.63 12.79
C THR A 181 -6.77 -6.46 13.14
N ALA A 182 -5.56 -5.93 12.93
CA ALA A 182 -4.32 -6.59 13.32
C ALA A 182 -3.16 -5.59 13.43
N GLU A 183 -2.17 -5.95 14.24
CA GLU A 183 -0.89 -5.23 14.29
C GLU A 183 -0.08 -5.44 13.00
N SER A 184 0.73 -4.45 12.63
CA SER A 184 1.62 -4.60 11.48
C SER A 184 2.84 -5.48 11.81
N VAL A 185 3.16 -6.43 10.93
CA VAL A 185 4.41 -7.21 11.03
C VAL A 185 5.64 -6.44 10.54
N THR A 186 5.47 -5.22 9.99
CA THR A 186 6.55 -4.33 9.54
C THR A 186 6.46 -2.94 10.20
N PRO A 187 6.80 -2.82 11.49
CA PRO A 187 6.61 -1.59 12.27
C PRO A 187 7.50 -0.40 11.84
N ASP A 188 8.56 -0.67 11.07
CA ASP A 188 9.46 0.33 10.47
C ASP A 188 8.95 0.89 9.12
N LYS A 189 7.89 0.28 8.57
CA LYS A 189 7.32 0.48 7.23
C LYS A 189 5.79 0.47 7.27
N LEU A 190 5.21 1.32 8.11
CA LEU A 190 3.77 1.31 8.34
C LEU A 190 2.97 1.80 7.14
N TYR A 191 1.96 1.02 6.77
CA TYR A 191 0.96 1.38 5.78
C TYR A 191 -0.41 0.95 6.29
N PHE A 192 -1.20 1.90 6.75
CA PHE A 192 -2.56 1.66 7.24
C PHE A 192 -3.61 1.97 6.17
N ARG A 193 -4.56 1.05 5.99
CA ARG A 193 -5.74 1.22 5.13
C ARG A 193 -7.00 1.00 5.92
N LEU A 194 -7.76 2.07 6.09
CA LEU A 194 -8.95 2.10 6.92
C LEU A 194 -10.20 1.93 6.04
N HIS A 195 -10.88 0.80 6.16
CA HIS A 195 -12.07 0.50 5.35
C HIS A 195 -13.39 0.71 6.11
N GLY A 196 -13.33 1.19 7.36
CA GLY A 196 -14.45 1.20 8.30
C GLY A 196 -14.55 -0.12 9.08
N ARG A 197 -14.83 -0.07 10.38
CA ARG A 197 -14.81 -1.26 11.25
C ARG A 197 -15.91 -2.28 10.92
N ASN A 198 -17.06 -1.81 10.45
CA ASN A 198 -18.21 -2.65 10.06
C ASN A 198 -18.55 -2.52 8.56
N GLY A 199 -17.53 -2.25 7.74
CA GLY A 199 -17.65 -2.08 6.30
C GLY A 199 -17.59 -0.63 5.85
N TRP A 200 -17.69 -0.41 4.53
CA TRP A 200 -17.32 0.87 3.93
C TRP A 200 -18.21 2.04 4.34
N ARG A 201 -19.48 1.83 4.70
CA ARG A 201 -20.39 2.89 5.17
C ARG A 201 -20.14 3.20 6.64
N TYR A 202 -18.99 3.80 6.91
CA TYR A 202 -18.52 4.10 8.24
C TYR A 202 -18.00 5.53 8.29
N GLU A 203 -18.15 6.15 9.44
CA GLU A 203 -17.53 7.41 9.84
C GLU A 203 -16.83 7.13 11.17
N TYR A 204 -15.56 7.50 11.27
CA TYR A 204 -14.78 7.23 12.47
C TYR A 204 -15.11 8.24 13.57
N GLU A 205 -15.25 7.75 14.80
CA GLU A 205 -15.39 8.61 15.96
C GLU A 205 -14.05 9.29 16.30
N GLU A 206 -14.11 10.43 16.97
CA GLU A 206 -12.89 11.17 17.33
C GLU A 206 -11.95 10.35 18.23
N SER A 207 -12.53 9.56 19.15
CA SER A 207 -11.78 8.65 20.03
C SER A 207 -11.02 7.58 19.25
N GLU A 208 -11.59 7.08 18.16
CA GLU A 208 -10.92 6.12 17.28
C GLU A 208 -9.76 6.81 16.53
N LEU A 209 -9.98 8.02 16.01
CA LEU A 209 -8.91 8.77 15.37
C LEU A 209 -7.74 9.08 16.34
N LEU A 210 -8.03 9.33 17.62
CA LEU A 210 -7.01 9.47 18.67
C LEU A 210 -6.27 8.15 18.95
N GLU A 211 -6.99 7.02 19.00
CA GLU A 211 -6.40 5.68 19.10
C GLU A 211 -5.43 5.43 17.94
N LEU A 212 -5.81 5.79 16.72
CA LEU A 212 -4.95 5.67 15.54
C LEU A 212 -3.66 6.50 15.64
N VAL A 213 -3.72 7.72 16.21
CA VAL A 213 -2.52 8.52 16.46
C VAL A 213 -1.58 7.81 17.46
N ALA A 214 -2.13 7.17 18.49
CA ALA A 214 -1.35 6.47 19.50
C ALA A 214 -0.62 5.22 18.96
N ILE A 215 -1.13 4.59 17.89
CA ILE A 215 -0.51 3.43 17.25
C ILE A 215 0.68 3.85 16.36
N LEU A 216 0.68 5.10 15.86
CA LEU A 216 1.78 5.58 15.03
C LEU A 216 3.07 5.76 15.87
N PRO A 217 4.26 5.52 15.28
CA PRO A 217 5.53 5.74 15.96
C PRO A 217 5.57 7.16 16.47
N SER A 218 5.99 7.34 17.73
CA SER A 218 5.92 8.61 18.43
C SER A 218 6.31 9.77 17.52
N LEU A 219 5.35 10.66 17.27
CA LEU A 219 5.50 11.75 16.28
C LEU A 219 6.63 12.74 16.66
N GLY A 220 7.15 12.62 17.87
CA GLY A 220 8.55 12.88 18.18
C GLY A 220 8.97 12.06 19.39
N THR A 221 9.86 11.08 19.21
CA THR A 221 10.96 10.79 20.15
C THR A 221 11.87 9.74 19.53
N SER A 222 13.05 10.18 19.07
CA SER A 222 14.19 9.28 18.91
C SER A 222 14.68 8.89 20.30
N LYS A 223 13.98 7.98 20.98
CA LYS A 223 14.51 7.30 22.17
C LYS A 223 14.78 5.86 21.82
N SER A 224 16.00 5.64 21.33
CA SER A 224 16.89 4.54 21.72
C SER A 224 16.20 3.41 22.49
N LEU A 225 15.75 2.38 21.77
CA LEU A 225 15.67 1.04 22.33
C LEU A 225 17.08 0.43 22.31
N ALA A 226 17.95 0.96 23.17
CA ALA A 226 19.11 0.25 23.65
C ALA A 226 18.63 -0.58 24.85
N LYS A 227 18.19 -1.81 24.59
CA LYS A 227 18.34 -2.88 25.56
C LYS A 227 19.42 -3.81 25.04
N SER A 228 20.47 -3.85 25.84
CA SER A 228 21.62 -4.73 25.78
C SER A 228 21.21 -6.17 25.52
N ASP A 229 21.75 -6.77 24.47
CA ASP A 229 22.21 -8.14 24.53
C ASP A 229 23.58 -8.24 23.85
N ARG A 230 24.55 -8.69 24.65
CA ARG A 230 25.91 -8.95 24.20
C ARG A 230 25.90 -10.24 23.38
N GLY A 231 26.35 -10.15 22.13
CA GLY A 231 26.91 -11.30 21.41
C GLY A 231 26.18 -11.69 20.13
N SER A 232 26.42 -10.95 19.05
CA SER A 232 26.73 -11.54 17.73
C SER A 232 27.09 -10.41 16.76
N GLN A 233 28.26 -10.54 16.13
CA GLN A 233 28.66 -9.66 15.03
C GLN A 233 27.84 -10.00 13.80
N ALA A 234 26.77 -9.24 13.58
CA ALA A 234 26.20 -9.01 12.26
C ALA A 234 25.79 -7.53 12.24
N GLY A 235 26.44 -6.72 11.39
CA GLY A 235 26.22 -5.27 11.35
C GLY A 235 24.75 -4.95 11.11
N SER A 236 24.06 -4.46 12.14
CA SER A 236 22.70 -3.95 11.99
C SER A 236 22.79 -2.58 11.33
N LEU A 237 22.46 -2.54 10.04
CA LEU A 237 21.92 -1.33 9.44
C LEU A 237 20.57 -1.11 10.11
N LEU A 238 20.55 -0.38 11.23
CA LEU A 238 19.33 0.21 11.79
C LEU A 238 18.74 1.10 10.70
N GLY A 239 17.84 0.53 9.90
CA GLY A 239 17.13 1.23 8.85
C GLY A 239 16.39 2.41 9.47
N VAL A 240 16.58 3.60 8.91
CA VAL A 240 15.79 4.77 9.28
C VAL A 240 14.32 4.43 9.00
N ALA A 241 13.48 4.50 10.03
CA ALA A 241 12.04 4.28 9.91
C ALA A 241 11.48 5.13 8.76
N LYS A 242 10.70 4.50 7.89
CA LYS A 242 10.09 5.18 6.75
C LYS A 242 8.86 5.98 7.22
N THR A 243 8.53 7.06 6.51
CA THR A 243 7.30 7.82 6.75
C THR A 243 6.08 6.88 6.67
N PRO A 244 5.27 6.78 7.74
CA PRO A 244 4.04 5.99 7.73
C PRO A 244 3.02 6.52 6.72
N TYR A 245 2.29 5.61 6.07
CA TYR A 245 1.09 5.94 5.29
C TYR A 245 -0.18 5.65 6.08
N VAL A 246 -1.15 6.55 6.00
CA VAL A 246 -2.52 6.35 6.50
C VAL A 246 -3.50 6.73 5.41
N PHE A 247 -4.18 5.73 4.83
CA PHE A 247 -5.18 5.93 3.79
C PHE A 247 -6.58 5.55 4.26
N PHE A 248 -7.50 6.51 4.19
CA PHE A 248 -8.92 6.29 4.45
C PHE A 248 -9.63 5.80 3.18
N ASN A 249 -10.47 4.77 3.31
CA ASN A 249 -11.24 4.13 2.23
C ASN A 249 -12.69 3.83 2.63
N ASN A 250 -13.17 4.43 3.72
CA ASN A 250 -14.56 4.43 4.14
C ASN A 250 -15.39 5.51 3.40
N ALA A 251 -16.70 5.55 3.62
CA ALA A 251 -17.64 6.45 2.95
C ALA A 251 -17.33 7.93 3.21
N CYS A 252 -16.92 8.25 4.43
CA CYS A 252 -16.54 9.59 4.87
C CYS A 252 -15.03 9.86 4.75
N MET A 253 -14.29 9.10 3.94
CA MET A 253 -12.82 9.10 3.91
C MET A 253 -12.18 10.49 3.83
N THR A 254 -12.73 11.43 3.05
CA THR A 254 -12.17 12.78 2.94
C THR A 254 -12.32 13.55 4.25
N GLN A 255 -13.48 13.46 4.91
CA GLN A 255 -13.75 14.14 6.17
C GLN A 255 -12.92 13.54 7.30
N ASP A 256 -12.86 12.21 7.38
CA ASP A 256 -12.09 11.51 8.42
C ASP A 256 -10.58 11.74 8.25
N ALA A 257 -10.07 11.75 7.02
CA ALA A 257 -8.67 12.08 6.77
C ALA A 257 -8.32 13.52 7.19
N LEU A 258 -9.22 14.49 6.95
CA LEU A 258 -9.02 15.88 7.39
C LEU A 258 -9.06 16.02 8.92
N ARG A 259 -10.03 15.36 9.58
CA ARG A 259 -10.13 15.32 11.05
C ARG A 259 -8.87 14.69 11.65
N PHE A 260 -8.44 13.54 11.11
CA PHE A 260 -7.22 12.86 11.55
C PHE A 260 -5.97 13.71 11.35
N GLN A 261 -5.87 14.42 10.23
CA GLN A 261 -4.77 15.37 9.97
C GLN A 261 -4.75 16.52 10.99
N ALA A 262 -5.91 17.08 11.36
CA ALA A 262 -5.99 18.11 12.38
C ALA A 262 -5.56 17.60 13.76
N ILE A 263 -6.07 16.45 14.19
CA ILE A 263 -5.69 15.80 15.47
C ILE A 263 -4.18 15.51 15.49
N THR A 264 -3.64 14.97 14.40
CA THR A 264 -2.20 14.69 14.28
C THR A 264 -1.36 15.96 14.41
N GLN A 265 -1.83 17.10 13.89
CA GLN A 265 -1.14 18.38 14.00
C GLN A 265 -1.21 18.96 15.42
N GLU A 266 -2.33 18.78 16.12
CA GLU A 266 -2.53 19.25 17.49
C GLU A 266 -1.65 18.48 18.48
N VAL A 267 -1.67 17.14 18.44
CA VAL A 267 -0.80 16.28 19.26
C VAL A 267 0.69 16.60 19.00
N ASN A 268 1.04 16.95 17.76
CA ASN A 268 2.39 17.39 17.40
C ASN A 268 2.77 18.78 17.94
N ARG A 269 1.82 19.65 18.29
CA ARG A 269 2.12 20.96 18.90
C ARG A 269 2.31 20.85 20.41
N GLU A 270 1.63 19.92 21.05
CA GLU A 270 1.69 19.69 22.50
C GLU A 270 2.93 18.89 22.95
N THR A 271 3.64 18.27 21.99
CA THR A 271 4.86 17.46 22.20
C THR A 271 6.13 18.12 21.66
#